data_AF-A0A373FN13-F1
#
_entry.id   AF-A0A373FN13-F1
#
_cell.length_a   1.000
_cell.length_b   1.000
_cell.length_c   1.000
_cell.angle_alpha   90.00
_cell.angle_beta   90.00
_cell.angle_gamma   90.00
#
_symmetry.space_group_name_H-M   'P 1'
#
loop_
_entity.id
_entity.type
_entity.pdbx_description
1 polymer ?
#
loop_
_entity_poly.entity_id
_entity_poly.type
_entity_poly.pdbx_seq_one_letter_code
_entity_poly.pdbx_strand_id
1 'polypeptide(L)' 'MTSLVLIRPHTHAGKPLQPGERLDVDGSTADWLIANGIARHDRQPVPELQLQGDGTPIEPIRPITTQRKESKS' A
#
# COMPACT_ATOMS: atom_id res chain seq x y z
N MET A 1 -12.27 -12.20 13.72
CA MET A 1 -10.85 -12.53 13.54
C MET A 1 -10.67 -12.97 12.09
N THR A 2 -9.92 -12.18 11.35
CA THR A 2 -9.66 -12.31 9.92
C THR A 2 -8.19 -12.65 9.74
N SER A 3 -7.92 -13.78 9.11
CA SER A 3 -6.55 -14.24 8.86
C SER A 3 -6.04 -13.70 7.54
N LEU A 4 -4.92 -12.98 7.61
CA LEU A 4 -4.22 -12.42 6.48
C LEU A 4 -2.79 -12.94 6.41
N VAL A 5 -2.22 -12.90 5.21
CA VAL A 5 -0.81 -13.14 4.95
C VAL A 5 -0.14 -11.81 4.66
N LEU A 6 0.91 -11.49 5.40
CA LEU A 6 1.70 -10.29 5.18
C LEU A 6 2.44 -10.38 3.85
N ILE A 7 2.48 -9.28 3.10
CA ILE A 7 3.29 -9.16 1.87
C ILE A 7 4.46 -8.20 2.04
N ARG A 8 4.46 -7.43 3.13
CA ARG A 8 5.56 -6.57 3.57
C ARG A 8 5.84 -6.82 5.05
N PRO A 9 7.10 -6.60 5.51
CA PRO A 9 7.42 -6.72 6.92
C PRO A 9 6.59 -5.73 7.74
N HIS A 10 6.00 -6.21 8.84
CA HIS A 10 5.16 -5.41 9.72
C HIS A 10 5.39 -5.78 11.18
N THR A 11 5.37 -4.81 12.08
CA THR A 11 5.51 -5.06 13.52
C THR A 11 4.13 -5.11 14.16
N HIS A 12 3.69 -6.30 14.58
CA HIS A 12 2.42 -6.47 15.28
C HIS A 12 2.67 -6.75 16.76
N ALA A 13 2.07 -5.94 17.65
CA ALA A 13 2.23 -6.06 19.11
C ALA A 13 3.70 -6.13 19.58
N GLY A 14 4.61 -5.40 18.90
CA GLY A 14 6.04 -5.39 19.22
C GLY A 14 6.83 -6.58 18.63
N LYS A 15 6.19 -7.48 17.89
CA LYS A 15 6.85 -8.58 17.19
C LYS A 15 7.03 -8.25 15.71
N PRO A 16 8.27 -8.26 15.18
CA PRO A 16 8.48 -8.10 13.74
C PRO A 16 8.02 -9.37 13.03
N LEU A 17 7.04 -9.22 12.14
CA LEU A 17 6.52 -10.26 11.28
C LEU A 17 7.08 -10.06 9.88
N GLN A 18 7.42 -11.17 9.23
CA GLN A 18 8.00 -11.16 7.89
C GLN A 18 6.91 -11.30 6.81
N PRO A 19 7.19 -10.85 5.57
CA PRO A 19 6.33 -11.19 4.45
C PRO A 19 6.20 -12.72 4.31
N GLY A 20 4.98 -13.21 4.08
CA GLY A 20 4.60 -14.61 4.10
C GLY A 20 4.05 -15.09 5.44
N GLU A 21 4.21 -14.32 6.52
CA GLU A 21 3.68 -14.68 7.83
C GLU A 21 2.18 -14.41 7.93
N ARG A 22 1.48 -15.29 8.65
CA ARG A 22 0.05 -15.18 8.90
C ARG A 22 -0.21 -14.30 10.12
N LEU A 23 -1.04 -13.29 9.94
CA LEU A 23 -1.47 -12.36 10.96
C LEU A 23 -2.99 -12.43 11.09
N ASP A 24 -3.46 -12.69 12.31
CA ASP A 24 -4.89 -12.65 12.65
C ASP A 24 -5.23 -11.32 13.32
N VAL A 25 -6.13 -10.58 12.71
CA VAL A 25 -6.56 -9.24 13.18
C VAL A 25 -8.07 -9.08 13.04
N ASP A 26 -8.60 -7.95 13.48
CA ASP A 26 -10.00 -7.55 13.29
C ASP A 26 -10.26 -7.22 11.82
N GLY A 27 -11.54 -7.29 11.40
CA GLY A 27 -11.92 -7.00 10.02
C GLY A 27 -11.53 -5.59 9.55
N SER A 28 -11.67 -4.57 10.41
CA SER A 28 -11.28 -3.20 10.10
C SER A 28 -9.77 -3.05 9.92
N THR A 29 -8.99 -3.72 10.77
CA THR A 29 -7.52 -3.74 10.69
C THR A 29 -7.05 -4.50 9.45
N ALA A 30 -7.72 -5.61 9.15
CA ALA A 30 -7.47 -6.38 7.94
C ALA A 30 -7.70 -5.55 6.67
N ASP A 31 -8.85 -4.87 6.60
CA ASP A 31 -9.18 -4.00 5.46
C ASP A 31 -8.13 -2.90 5.28
N TRP A 32 -7.72 -2.24 6.36
CA TRP A 32 -6.65 -1.25 6.32
C TRP A 32 -5.31 -1.84 5.82
N LEU A 33 -4.90 -3.01 6.30
CA LEU A 33 -3.68 -3.67 5.86
C LEU A 33 -3.72 -4.05 4.38
N ILE A 34 -4.89 -4.44 3.86
CA ILE A 34 -5.07 -4.78 2.45
C ILE A 34 -5.10 -3.53 1.58
N ALA A 35 -5.86 -2.50 1.98
CA ALA A 35 -5.96 -1.23 1.28
C ALA A 35 -4.59 -0.52 1.15
N ASN A 36 -3.73 -0.67 2.16
CA ASN A 36 -2.37 -0.17 2.13
C ASN A 36 -1.39 -1.11 1.41
N GLY A 37 -1.80 -2.29 0.96
CA GLY A 37 -0.91 -3.27 0.35
C GLY A 37 0.18 -3.78 1.31
N ILE A 38 -0.17 -3.98 2.59
CA ILE A 38 0.71 -4.56 3.62
C ILE A 38 0.41 -6.05 3.79
N ALA A 39 -0.85 -6.47 3.62
CA ALA A 39 -1.29 -7.86 3.75
C ALA A 39 -2.30 -8.25 2.67
N ARG A 40 -2.57 -9.55 2.53
CA ARG A 40 -3.55 -10.15 1.60
C ARG A 40 -4.33 -11.25 2.31
N HIS A 41 -5.54 -11.57 1.82
CA HIS A 41 -6.29 -12.70 2.35
C HIS A 41 -5.62 -14.04 2.01
N ASP A 42 -5.48 -14.94 3.00
CA ASP A 42 -4.86 -16.28 2.84
C ASP A 42 -5.59 -17.13 1.79
N ARG A 43 -6.89 -16.89 1.56
CA ARG A 43 -7.74 -17.66 0.64
C ARG A 43 -7.56 -17.32 -0.84
N GLN A 44 -6.77 -16.29 -1.20
CA GLN A 44 -6.67 -15.87 -2.60
C GLN A 44 -5.39 -16.42 -3.25
N PRO A 45 -5.48 -17.48 -4.10
CA PRO A 45 -4.39 -17.79 -5.01
C PRO A 45 -4.19 -16.60 -5.97
N VAL A 46 -2.95 -16.16 -6.03
CA VAL A 46 -2.41 -14.95 -6.66
C VAL A 46 -2.78 -14.85 -8.16
N PRO A 47 -3.00 -13.63 -8.68
CA PRO A 47 -2.19 -13.23 -9.82
C PRO A 47 -1.22 -12.10 -9.49
N GLU A 48 -0.02 -12.34 -9.99
CA GLU A 48 1.23 -11.60 -9.99
C GLU A 48 1.20 -10.05 -9.94
N LEU A 49 2.29 -9.54 -9.35
CA LEU A 49 2.91 -8.23 -9.62
C LEU A 49 2.15 -6.96 -9.20
N GLN A 50 2.30 -6.59 -7.92
CA GLN A 50 2.53 -5.19 -7.58
C GLN A 50 3.78 -5.10 -6.70
N LEU A 51 4.89 -5.41 -7.36
CA LEU A 51 6.20 -4.89 -7.01
C LEU A 51 6.14 -3.38 -7.31
N GLN A 52 5.70 -2.58 -6.34
CA GLN A 52 6.05 -1.16 -6.28
C GLN A 52 6.78 -0.90 -4.98
N GLY A 53 7.90 -1.60 -4.84
CA GLY A 53 9.09 -0.95 -4.31
C GLY A 53 9.82 -0.32 -5.49
N ASP A 54 9.39 0.87 -5.90
CA ASP A 54 10.27 1.81 -6.59
C ASP A 54 9.94 3.21 -6.08
N GLY A 55 10.97 3.89 -5.59
CA GLY A 55 10.85 5.14 -4.86
C GLY A 55 10.48 6.32 -5.76
N THR A 56 9.19 6.48 -6.05
CA THR A 56 8.65 7.74 -6.55
C THR A 56 7.35 8.07 -5.81
N PRO A 57 7.20 9.28 -5.25
CA PRO A 57 5.90 9.74 -4.79
C PRO A 57 4.98 9.71 -6.01
N ILE A 58 3.82 9.08 -5.86
CA ILE A 58 2.76 9.15 -6.86
C ILE A 58 2.21 10.59 -6.81
N GLU A 59 2.89 11.51 -7.48
CA GLU A 59 2.31 12.75 -7.97
C GLU A 59 1.56 12.44 -9.27
N PRO A 60 0.25 12.68 -9.35
CA PRO A 60 -0.41 12.89 -10.63
C PRO A 60 -0.71 14.38 -10.78
N ILE A 61 0.33 15.23 -10.77
CA ILE A 61 0.17 16.61 -11.25
C ILE A 61 1.29 16.90 -12.25
N ARG A 62 0.91 16.84 -13.52
CA ARG A 62 1.78 17.16 -14.65
C ARG A 62 2.45 18.53 -14.43
N PRO A 63 3.76 18.69 -14.71
CA PRO A 63 4.40 20.00 -14.64
C PRO A 63 4.15 20.74 -15.96
N ILE A 64 3.32 21.79 -15.93
CA ILE A 64 3.45 22.88 -16.90
C ILE A 64 3.42 24.24 -16.18
N THR A 65 4.62 24.79 -16.04
CA THR A 65 4.98 26.19 -16.28
C THR A 65 4.05 27.28 -15.73
N THR A 66 4.52 27.95 -14.68
CA THR A 66 4.51 29.43 -14.54
C THR A 66 3.45 30.17 -15.37
N GLN A 67 2.24 30.33 -14.83
CA GLN A 67 1.31 31.38 -15.28
C GLN A 67 1.86 32.74 -14.82
N ARG A 68 2.83 33.27 -15.58
CA ARG A 68 3.20 34.69 -15.57
C ARG A 68 3.49 35.15 -16.99
N LYS A 69 2.47 35.69 -17.67
CA LYS A 69 2.59 36.85 -18.59
C LYS A 69 1.19 37.37 -18.93
N GLU A 70 0.79 38.46 -18.28
CA GLU A 70 0.55 39.80 -18.87
C GLU A 70 -0.72 39.95 -19.73
N SER A 71 -1.54 40.91 -19.27
CA SER A 71 -2.34 41.89 -20.00
C SER A 71 -2.27 41.91 -21.53
N LYS A 72 -3.43 41.85 -22.19
CA LYS A 72 -3.87 42.84 -23.20
C LYS A 72 -5.35 42.67 -23.52
N SER A 73 -6.16 43.68 -23.20
CA SER A 73 -7.23 44.16 -24.07
C SER A 73 -7.36 45.66 -23.91
#